data_AF-A0A7Y0CGA4-F1
#
_entry.id   AF-A0A7Y0CGA4-F1
#
_cell.length_a   1.000
_cell.length_b   1.000
_cell.length_c   1.000
_cell.angle_alpha   90.00
_cell.angle_beta   90.00
_cell.angle_gamma   90.00
#
_symmetry.space_group_name_H-M   'P 1'
#
loop_
_entity.id
_entity.type
_entity.pdbx_description
1 polymer ?
#
loop_
_entity_poly.entity_id
_entity_poly.type
_entity_poly.pdbx_seq_one_letter_code
_entity_poly.pdbx_strand_id
1 'polypeptide(L)' 'MDAKLTTKSQEALGDAIQQASAAGNPQLEPAHLLNALLAQVGGVANGLLDAVGADRGAL' A
#
# COMPACT_ATOMS: atom_id res chain seq x y z
N MET A 1 13.66 -11.54 8.63
CA MET A 1 13.40 -11.90 7.24
C MET A 1 13.91 -10.75 6.40
N ASP A 2 15.09 -10.85 5.79
CA ASP A 2 15.61 -9.77 4.94
C ASP A 2 14.97 -9.88 3.55
N ALA A 3 13.69 -9.50 3.47
CA ALA A 3 13.01 -9.41 2.20
C ALA A 3 13.66 -8.29 1.37
N LYS A 4 14.32 -8.64 0.27
CA LYS A 4 14.86 -7.65 -0.67
C LYS A 4 13.71 -7.03 -1.46
N LEU A 5 13.16 -5.95 -0.93
CA LEU A 5 12.10 -5.17 -1.55
C LEU A 5 12.66 -4.21 -2.61
N THR A 6 11.86 -3.92 -3.65
CA THR A 6 12.17 -2.84 -4.59
C THR A 6 12.10 -1.48 -3.88
N THR A 7 12.71 -0.44 -4.45
CA THR A 7 12.62 0.93 -3.89
C THR A 7 11.17 1.37 -3.68
N LYS A 8 10.30 1.18 -4.69
CA LYS A 8 8.87 1.51 -4.57
C LYS A 8 8.15 0.70 -3.50
N SER A 9 8.49 -0.58 -3.33
CA SER A 9 7.91 -1.40 -2.26
C SER A 9 8.33 -0.91 -0.87
N GLN A 10 9.59 -0.44 -0.72
CA GLN A 10 10.08 0.14 0.54
C GLN A 10 9.40 1.47 0.84
N GLU A 11 9.24 2.33 -0.18
CA GLU A 11 8.49 3.59 -0.08
C GLU A 11 7.05 3.35 0.40
N ALA A 12 6.32 2.46 -0.28
CA ALA A 12 4.93 2.15 0.09
C ALA A 12 4.80 1.58 1.51
N LEU A 13 5.76 0.75 1.94
CA LEU A 13 5.78 0.24 3.31
C LEU A 13 6.05 1.36 4.33
N GLY A 14 6.98 2.27 4.04
CA GLY A 14 7.25 3.44 4.86
C GLY A 14 6.03 4.35 5.00
N ASP A 15 5.38 4.65 3.88
CA ASP A 15 4.16 5.47 3.83
C ASP A 15 3.02 4.81 4.63
N ALA A 16 2.83 3.50 4.49
CA ALA A 16 1.82 2.76 5.24
C ALA A 16 2.04 2.82 6.76
N ILE A 17 3.30 2.68 7.21
CA ILE A 17 3.66 2.79 8.64
C ILE A 17 3.40 4.20 9.16
N GLN A 18 3.78 5.23 8.39
CA GLN A 18 3.56 6.63 8.77
C GLN A 18 2.07 6.95 8.87
N GLN A 19 1.27 6.53 7.88
CA GLN A 19 -0.18 6.75 7.86
C GLN A 19 -0.89 6.01 9.00
N ALA A 20 -0.57 4.74 9.23
CA ALA A 20 -1.13 3.96 10.34
C ALA A 20 -0.84 4.62 11.70
N SER A 21 0.41 5.04 11.91
CA SER A 21 0.84 5.71 13.14
C SER A 21 0.14 7.07 13.33
N ALA A 22 0.03 7.87 12.26
CA ALA A 22 -0.65 9.17 12.29
C ALA A 22 -2.16 9.03 12.60
N ALA A 23 -2.77 7.92 12.19
CA ALA A 23 -4.16 7.57 12.50
C ALA A 23 -4.34 6.91 13.89
N GLY A 24 -3.26 6.76 14.67
CA GLY A 24 -3.31 6.16 16.01
C GLY A 24 -3.43 4.63 16.03
N ASN A 25 -3.20 3.96 14.89
CA ASN A 25 -3.21 2.51 14.83
C ASN A 25 -1.87 1.96 15.37
N PRO A 26 -1.89 1.12 16.41
CA PRO A 26 -0.67 0.65 17.07
C PRO A 26 0.12 -0.38 16.26
N GLN A 27 -0.49 -0.94 15.22
CA GLN A 27 0.08 -2.01 14.40
C GLN A 27 -0.18 -1.74 12.92
N LEU A 28 0.80 -2.07 12.09
CA LEU A 28 0.62 -2.10 10.64
C LEU A 28 -0.23 -3.31 10.27
N GLU A 29 -1.25 -3.07 9.46
CA GLU A 29 -2.22 -4.06 8.98
C GLU A 29 -2.24 -4.03 7.45
N PRO A 30 -2.64 -5.12 6.77
CA PRO A 30 -2.68 -5.18 5.31
C PRO A 30 -3.48 -4.05 4.65
N ALA A 31 -4.54 -3.57 5.30
CA ALA A 31 -5.35 -2.46 4.80
C ALA A 31 -4.54 -1.15 4.67
N HIS A 32 -3.63 -0.87 5.62
CA HIS A 32 -2.76 0.29 5.57
C HIS A 32 -1.78 0.20 4.38
N LEU A 33 -1.21 -0.98 4.16
CA LEU A 33 -0.32 -1.21 3.03
C LEU A 33 -1.08 -1.10 1.69
N LEU A 34 -2.30 -1.63 1.61
CA LEU A 34 -3.14 -1.47 0.43
C LEU A 34 -3.41 0.00 0.15
N ASN A 35 -3.81 0.78 1.16
CA ASN A 35 -4.04 2.23 1.00
C ASN A 35 -2.80 2.96 0.46
N ALA A 36 -1.62 2.67 1.01
CA ALA A 36 -0.36 3.26 0.54
C ALA A 36 -0.03 2.85 -0.90
N LEU A 37 -0.24 1.58 -1.27
CA LEU A 37 -0.03 1.08 -2.64
C LEU A 37 -0.99 1.73 -3.65
N LEU A 38 -2.23 2.00 -3.25
CA LEU A 38 -3.23 2.68 -4.09
C LEU A 38 -2.92 4.16 -4.28
N ALA A 39 -2.36 4.81 -3.26
CA ALA A 39 -1.95 6.21 -3.31
C ALA A 39 -0.59 6.42 -4.01
N GLN A 40 0.24 5.38 -4.16
CA GLN A 40 1.59 5.50 -4.69
C GLN A 40 1.63 5.90 -6.17
N VAL A 41 2.16 7.09 -6.46
CA VAL A 41 2.36 7.60 -7.83
C VAL A 41 3.38 6.74 -8.59
N GLY A 42 3.00 6.32 -9.81
CA GLY A 42 3.81 5.43 -10.63
C GLY A 42 3.97 4.02 -10.06
N GLY A 43 3.12 3.62 -9.11
CA GLY A 43 2.95 2.24 -8.68
C GLY A 43 2.10 1.43 -9.65
N VAL A 44 2.07 0.11 -9.47
CA VAL A 44 1.33 -0.82 -10.36
C VAL A 44 -0.01 -1.28 -9.79
N ALA A 45 -0.30 -1.00 -8.51
CA ALA A 45 -1.45 -1.57 -7.81
C ALA A 45 -2.79 -1.26 -8.48
N ASN A 46 -3.03 0.00 -8.84
CA ASN A 46 -4.26 0.41 -9.55
C ASN A 46 -4.45 -0.34 -10.87
N GLY A 47 -3.40 -0.45 -11.69
CA GLY A 47 -3.46 -1.16 -12.97
C GLY A 47 -3.67 -2.67 -12.83
N LEU A 48 -3.12 -3.28 -11.77
CA LEU A 48 -3.37 -4.70 -11.48
C LEU A 48 -4.82 -4.94 -11.04
N LEU A 49 -5.40 -4.04 -10.24
CA LEU A 49 -6.81 -4.12 -9.85
C LEU A 49 -7.74 -3.95 -11.05
N ASP A 50 -7.44 -2.99 -11.93
CA ASP A 50 -8.18 -2.84 -13.20
C ASP A 50 -8.09 -4.10 -14.07
N ALA A 51 -6.91 -4.72 -14.16
CA ALA A 51 -6.68 -5.93 -14.96
C ALA A 51 -7.45 -7.17 -14.47
N VAL A 52 -7.73 -7.26 -13.17
CA VAL A 52 -8.54 -8.35 -12.58
C VAL A 52 -10.02 -7.99 -12.44
N GLY A 53 -10.42 -6.79 -12.86
CA GLY A 53 -11.81 -6.32 -12.78
C GLY A 53 -12.29 -6.02 -11.36
N ALA A 54 -11.40 -5.66 -10.45
CA ALA A 54 -11.78 -5.28 -9.08
C ALA A 54 -12.47 -3.91 -9.06
N ASP A 55 -13.55 -3.78 -8.28
CA ASP A 55 -14.19 -2.48 -8.02
C ASP A 55 -13.38 -1.68 -7.00
N ARG A 56 -12.61 -0.71 -7.49
CA ARG A 56 -11.80 0.18 -6.64
C ARG A 56 -12.61 1.14 -5.79
N GLY A 57 -13.87 1.42 -6.15
CA GLY A 57 -14.76 2.25 -5.33
C GLY A 57 -15.28 1.51 -4.09
N ALA A 58 -15.10 0.19 -4.04
CA ALA A 58 -15.49 -0.66 -2.91
C ALA A 58 -14.32 -1.00 -1.95
N LEU A 59 -13.10 -0.51 -2.26
CA LEU A 59 -11.92 -0.62 -1.39
C LEU A 59 -11.82 0.58 -0.45
#